data_AF-A0A176J7J1-F1
#
_entry.id   AF-A0A176J7J1-F1
#
_cell.length_a   1.000
_cell.length_b   1.000
_cell.length_c   1.000
_cell.angle_alpha   90.00
_cell.angle_beta   90.00
_cell.angle_gamma   90.00
#
_symmetry.space_group_name_H-M   'P 1'
#
loop_
_entity.id
_entity.type
_entity.pdbx_description
1 polymer ?
#
loop_
_entity_poly.entity_id
_entity_poly.type
_entity_poly.pdbx_seq_one_letter_code
_entity_poly.pdbx_strand_id
1 'polypeptide(L)'
;MNLIEAVDFLKKNQPLPDDRVLETNSEILEKYNEVRKYFLENPNPICIPLFINSFGNGSGFGIYQLIEDVLLKYSPEQVILHLIKGLNSEKYGIRYWSSQIASSFPDKKLIEPLAKLLTDKAADIRYAVIVALAEIDDKRVLDLIKNAQKQEEDTEVIELIEEVMGNLEI
;
A
#
# COMPACT_ATOMS: atom_id res chain seq x y z
N MET A 1 23.64 11.42 -5.58
CA MET A 1 22.50 12.06 -4.91
C MET A 1 22.76 12.13 -3.41
N ASN A 2 22.26 13.17 -2.74
CA ASN A 2 22.32 13.32 -1.28
C ASN A 2 20.91 13.35 -0.64
N LEU A 3 20.86 13.40 0.70
CA LEU A 3 19.62 13.38 1.48
C LEU A 3 18.65 14.51 1.10
N ILE A 4 19.16 15.74 0.93
CA ILE A 4 18.33 16.92 0.64
C ILE A 4 17.67 16.75 -0.72
N GLU A 5 18.45 16.38 -1.74
CA GLU A 5 17.93 16.11 -3.09
C GLU A 5 16.87 15.00 -3.10
N ALA A 6 17.11 13.90 -2.37
CA ALA A 6 16.19 12.78 -2.29
C ALA A 6 14.87 13.15 -1.61
N VAL A 7 14.95 13.88 -0.49
CA VAL A 7 13.77 14.36 0.26
C VAL A 7 12.99 15.39 -0.56
N ASP A 8 13.67 16.34 -1.20
CA ASP A 8 13.04 17.37 -2.02
C ASP A 8 12.32 16.78 -3.23
N PHE A 9 12.91 15.75 -3.85
CA PHE A 9 12.25 15.01 -4.92
C PHE A 9 10.94 14.39 -4.43
N LEU A 10 10.96 13.63 -3.34
CA LEU A 10 9.74 12.99 -2.85
C LEU A 10 8.69 14.01 -2.42
N LYS A 11 9.08 15.07 -1.71
CA LYS A 11 8.15 16.14 -1.28
C LYS A 11 7.43 16.82 -2.45
N LYS A 12 8.09 16.96 -3.61
CA LYS A 12 7.48 17.53 -4.82
C LYS A 12 6.52 16.54 -5.52
N ASN A 13 6.66 15.24 -5.26
CA ASN A 13 5.89 14.17 -5.89
C ASN A 13 5.00 13.45 -4.87
N GLN A 14 3.98 14.15 -4.37
CA GLN A 14 3.04 13.64 -3.36
C GLN A 14 1.58 13.73 -3.86
N PRO A 15 1.17 12.93 -4.86
CA PRO A 15 1.85 11.76 -5.38
C PRO A 15 2.68 12.04 -6.65
N LEU A 16 3.35 11.01 -7.18
CA LEU A 16 3.82 11.01 -8.56
C LEU A 16 2.64 11.16 -9.54
N PRO A 17 2.90 11.65 -10.76
CA PRO A 17 1.91 11.66 -11.85
C PRO A 17 1.38 10.26 -12.19
N ASP A 18 0.22 10.22 -12.87
CA ASP A 18 -0.36 8.98 -13.38
C ASP A 18 0.53 8.31 -14.43
N ASP A 19 0.38 6.99 -14.62
CA ASP A 19 1.17 6.19 -15.56
C ASP A 19 1.24 6.77 -16.99
N ARG A 20 0.18 7.41 -17.49
CA ARG A 20 0.17 8.08 -18.83
C ARG A 20 1.22 9.20 -18.94
N VAL A 21 1.43 9.95 -17.86
CA VAL A 21 2.44 11.02 -17.81
C VAL A 21 3.82 10.40 -17.61
N LEU A 22 3.92 9.37 -16.77
CA LEU A 22 5.17 8.66 -16.52
C LEU A 22 5.70 7.93 -17.78
N GLU A 23 4.81 7.44 -18.64
CA GLU A 23 5.16 6.80 -19.92
C GLU A 23 5.97 7.72 -20.84
N THR A 24 5.59 9.01 -20.86
CA THR A 24 6.21 10.03 -21.72
C THR A 24 7.32 10.81 -21.03
N ASN A 25 7.57 10.55 -19.75
CA ASN A 25 8.57 11.23 -18.94
C ASN A 25 9.34 10.23 -18.06
N SER A 26 10.27 9.51 -18.71
CA SER A 26 11.09 8.49 -18.04
C SER A 26 12.01 9.07 -16.97
N GLU A 27 12.38 10.36 -17.08
CA GLU A 27 13.28 11.03 -16.12
C GLU A 27 12.71 11.02 -14.69
N ILE A 28 11.38 11.12 -14.54
CA ILE A 28 10.73 11.06 -13.22
C ILE A 28 10.92 9.67 -12.58
N LEU A 29 10.74 8.60 -13.36
CA LEU A 29 10.88 7.23 -12.89
C LEU A 29 12.33 6.87 -12.61
N GLU A 30 13.25 7.29 -13.49
CA GLU A 30 14.69 7.16 -13.29
C GLU A 30 15.10 7.85 -11.98
N LYS A 31 14.63 9.08 -11.77
CA LYS A 31 14.95 9.82 -10.56
C LYS A 31 14.33 9.18 -9.31
N TYR A 32 13.09 8.72 -9.39
CA TYR A 32 12.45 8.00 -8.28
C TYR A 32 13.18 6.69 -7.94
N ASN A 33 13.70 5.99 -8.95
CA ASN A 33 14.53 4.79 -8.79
C ASN A 33 15.87 5.11 -8.10
N GLU A 34 16.53 6.20 -8.48
CA GLU A 34 17.72 6.68 -7.77
C GLU A 34 17.39 6.98 -6.30
N VAL A 35 16.23 7.62 -6.03
CA VAL A 35 15.82 8.00 -4.67
C VAL A 35 15.57 6.77 -3.82
N ARG A 36 14.90 5.76 -4.39
CA ARG A 36 14.71 4.44 -3.77
C ARG A 36 16.06 3.82 -3.41
N LYS A 37 16.98 3.71 -4.37
CA LYS A 37 18.33 3.14 -4.15
C LYS A 37 19.11 3.90 -3.06
N TYR A 38 19.03 5.23 -3.08
CA TYR A 38 19.67 6.04 -2.05
C TYR A 38 19.18 5.70 -0.64
N PHE A 39 17.86 5.57 -0.41
CA PHE A 39 17.32 5.21 0.91
C PHE A 39 17.52 3.73 1.27
N LEU A 40 17.72 2.84 0.29
CA LEU A 40 18.16 1.46 0.56
C LEU A 40 19.58 1.44 1.14
N GLU A 41 20.48 2.26 0.61
CA GLU A 41 21.88 2.36 1.03
C GLU A 41 22.06 3.24 2.29
N ASN A 42 21.19 4.22 2.46
CA ASN A 42 21.25 5.22 3.54
C ASN A 42 19.90 5.29 4.29
N PRO A 43 19.57 4.31 5.15
CA PRO A 43 18.29 4.28 5.84
C PRO A 43 18.06 5.54 6.68
N ASN A 44 16.95 6.20 6.43
CA ASN A 44 16.51 7.37 7.17
C ASN A 44 14.97 7.38 7.25
N PRO A 45 14.37 7.27 8.45
CA PRO A 45 12.92 7.16 8.63
C PRO A 45 12.09 8.31 8.03
N ILE A 46 12.71 9.45 7.71
CA ILE A 46 12.04 10.56 7.01
C ILE A 46 11.42 10.11 5.68
N CYS A 47 11.95 9.07 5.03
CA CYS A 47 11.44 8.60 3.75
C CYS A 47 10.12 7.83 3.87
N ILE A 48 9.78 7.28 5.03
CA ILE A 48 8.59 6.43 5.22
C ILE A 48 7.31 7.16 4.81
N PRO A 49 6.94 8.32 5.42
CA PRO A 49 5.76 9.05 4.99
C PRO A 49 5.87 9.57 3.56
N LEU A 50 7.08 9.86 3.08
CA LEU A 50 7.29 10.42 1.76
C LEU A 50 7.05 9.39 0.66
N PHE A 51 7.49 8.15 0.83
CA PHE A 51 7.21 7.07 -0.09
C PHE A 51 5.73 6.64 -0.06
N ILE A 52 5.14 6.54 1.13
CA ILE A 52 3.71 6.18 1.25
C ILE A 52 2.83 7.21 0.54
N ASN A 53 3.17 8.50 0.63
CA ASN A 53 2.39 9.56 -0.01
C ASN A 53 2.77 9.82 -1.47
N SER A 54 3.79 9.14 -2.01
CA SER A 54 4.24 9.33 -3.39
C SER A 54 3.50 8.45 -4.41
N PHE A 55 2.68 7.49 -3.96
CA PHE A 55 1.94 6.59 -4.86
C PHE A 55 0.86 7.33 -5.68
N GLY A 56 1.13 7.50 -6.97
CA GLY A 56 0.20 8.02 -7.97
C GLY A 56 -0.81 6.96 -8.44
N ASN A 57 -1.71 7.34 -9.35
CA ASN A 57 -2.61 6.35 -9.94
C ASN A 57 -1.84 5.45 -10.91
N GLY A 58 -2.08 4.14 -10.81
CA GLY A 58 -1.37 3.13 -11.59
C GLY A 58 -0.24 2.46 -10.82
N SER A 59 0.69 1.87 -11.56
CA SER A 59 1.74 1.01 -11.02
C SER A 59 3.12 1.67 -10.93
N GLY A 60 3.28 2.85 -11.54
CA GLY A 60 4.60 3.44 -11.75
C GLY A 60 5.50 2.51 -12.57
N PHE A 61 4.92 1.74 -13.49
CA PHE A 61 5.60 0.69 -14.25
C PHE A 61 6.34 -0.33 -13.36
N GLY A 62 5.67 -0.74 -12.27
CA GLY A 62 6.17 -1.71 -11.29
C GLY A 62 7.09 -1.12 -10.21
N ILE A 63 7.51 0.14 -10.33
CA ILE A 63 8.45 0.71 -9.35
C ILE A 63 7.85 0.88 -7.95
N TYR A 64 6.52 1.00 -7.85
CA TYR A 64 5.83 1.12 -6.57
C TYR A 64 5.93 -0.15 -5.73
N GLN A 65 5.96 -1.34 -6.35
CA GLN A 65 6.16 -2.61 -5.63
C GLN A 65 7.51 -2.61 -4.90
N LEU A 66 8.56 -2.10 -5.56
CA LEU A 66 9.91 -2.07 -5.00
C LEU A 66 10.06 -1.16 -3.78
N ILE A 67 9.07 -0.29 -3.50
CA ILE A 67 9.10 0.56 -2.31
C ILE A 67 8.98 -0.26 -1.02
N GLU A 68 8.34 -1.41 -1.09
CA GLU A 68 8.25 -2.36 0.01
C GLU A 68 9.64 -2.72 0.58
N ASP A 69 10.63 -3.00 -0.28
CA ASP A 69 12.01 -3.29 0.11
C ASP A 69 12.63 -2.17 0.97
N VAL A 70 12.26 -0.91 0.70
CA VAL A 70 12.73 0.23 1.50
C VAL A 70 12.03 0.24 2.85
N LEU A 71 10.72 0.02 2.87
CA LEU A 71 9.92 0.09 4.10
C LEU A 71 10.26 -1.07 5.05
N LEU A 72 10.58 -2.25 4.53
CA LEU A 72 11.01 -3.42 5.31
C LEU A 72 12.33 -3.23 6.06
N LYS A 73 13.11 -2.17 5.77
CA LYS A 73 14.30 -1.81 6.56
C LYS A 73 13.98 -1.13 7.89
N TYR A 74 12.72 -0.79 8.14
CA TYR A 74 12.29 -0.12 9.36
C TYR A 74 11.46 -1.03 10.24
N SER A 75 11.37 -0.68 11.53
CA SER A 75 10.49 -1.41 12.45
C SER A 75 9.02 -1.29 12.01
N PRO A 76 8.20 -2.34 12.18
CA PRO A 76 6.78 -2.29 11.86
C PRO A 76 6.08 -1.10 12.52
N GLU A 77 6.41 -0.76 13.76
CA GLU A 77 5.81 0.36 14.49
C GLU A 77 5.97 1.70 13.77
N GLN A 78 7.13 1.93 13.14
CA GLN A 78 7.39 3.15 12.38
C GLN A 78 6.57 3.19 11.09
N VAL A 79 6.45 2.06 10.39
CA VAL A 79 5.77 1.98 9.09
C VAL A 79 4.24 2.02 9.26
N ILE A 80 3.70 1.23 10.20
CA ILE A 80 2.26 1.10 10.46
C ILE A 80 1.61 2.46 10.73
N LEU A 81 2.24 3.34 11.50
CA LEU A 81 1.70 4.68 11.77
C LEU A 81 1.43 5.47 10.48
N HIS A 82 2.28 5.29 9.47
CA HIS A 82 2.17 5.96 8.18
C HIS A 82 1.26 5.20 7.21
N LEU A 83 1.24 3.87 7.25
CA LEU A 83 0.26 3.06 6.49
C LEU A 83 -1.17 3.42 6.90
N ILE A 84 -1.46 3.55 8.20
CA ILE A 84 -2.79 3.98 8.67
C ILE A 84 -3.20 5.32 8.03
N LYS A 85 -2.27 6.26 7.87
CA LYS A 85 -2.56 7.53 7.19
C LYS A 85 -2.81 7.34 5.69
N GLY A 86 -2.01 6.49 5.03
CA GLY A 86 -2.18 6.17 3.62
C GLY A 86 -3.50 5.48 3.31
N LEU A 87 -3.93 4.54 4.16
CA LEU A 87 -5.22 3.85 4.06
C LEU A 87 -6.42 4.81 4.17
N ASN A 88 -6.29 5.92 4.91
CA ASN A 88 -7.32 6.96 5.02
C ASN A 88 -7.14 8.11 4.00
N SER A 89 -6.30 7.95 2.98
CA SER A 89 -6.07 8.99 1.97
C SER A 89 -7.26 9.14 1.02
N GLU A 90 -7.56 10.36 0.59
CA GLU A 90 -8.54 10.60 -0.49
C GLU A 90 -8.02 10.14 -1.85
N LYS A 91 -6.70 10.00 -2.00
CA LYS A 91 -6.06 9.63 -3.27
C LYS A 91 -6.03 8.11 -3.43
N TYR A 92 -6.65 7.64 -4.51
CA TYR A 92 -6.77 6.21 -4.84
C TYR A 92 -5.41 5.50 -4.83
N GLY A 93 -4.39 6.01 -5.54
CA GLY A 93 -3.06 5.38 -5.61
C GLY A 93 -2.43 5.16 -4.22
N ILE A 94 -2.53 6.15 -3.34
CA ILE A 94 -2.03 6.03 -1.95
C ILE A 94 -2.79 4.95 -1.19
N ARG A 95 -4.14 4.90 -1.27
CA ARG A 95 -4.93 3.87 -0.58
C ARG A 95 -4.60 2.47 -1.10
N TYR A 96 -4.57 2.30 -2.41
CA TYR A 96 -4.30 1.01 -3.05
C TYR A 96 -2.94 0.47 -2.64
N TRP A 97 -1.86 1.24 -2.84
CA TRP A 97 -0.51 0.80 -2.50
C TRP A 97 -0.29 0.64 -0.99
N SER A 98 -0.94 1.47 -0.15
CA SER A 98 -0.90 1.26 1.30
C SER A 98 -1.60 -0.03 1.72
N SER A 99 -2.66 -0.43 1.02
CA SER A 99 -3.37 -1.69 1.28
C SER A 99 -2.53 -2.88 0.85
N GLN A 100 -1.86 -2.82 -0.30
CA GLN A 100 -0.93 -3.85 -0.76
C GLN A 100 0.25 -4.03 0.21
N ILE A 101 0.90 -2.93 0.61
CA ILE A 101 2.05 -2.98 1.51
C ILE A 101 1.66 -3.46 2.92
N ALA A 102 0.41 -3.23 3.36
CA ALA A 102 -0.05 -3.67 4.67
C ALA A 102 0.06 -5.18 4.89
N SER A 103 -0.01 -5.99 3.82
CA SER A 103 0.19 -7.45 3.88
C SER A 103 1.57 -7.85 4.43
N SER A 104 2.61 -7.04 4.18
CA SER A 104 3.96 -7.29 4.69
C SER A 104 4.20 -6.72 6.10
N PHE A 105 3.20 -6.06 6.69
CA PHE A 105 3.24 -5.53 8.04
C PHE A 105 2.00 -5.97 8.85
N PRO A 106 1.73 -7.28 8.98
CA PRO A 106 0.53 -7.76 9.65
C PRO A 106 0.54 -7.34 11.13
N ASP A 107 -0.38 -6.44 11.49
CA ASP A 107 -0.53 -5.91 12.85
C ASP A 107 -2.00 -5.57 13.11
N LYS A 108 -2.47 -5.92 14.31
CA LYS A 108 -3.86 -5.71 14.75
C LYS A 108 -4.31 -4.24 14.70
N LYS A 109 -3.38 -3.28 14.71
CA LYS A 109 -3.64 -1.84 14.51
C LYS A 109 -4.13 -1.51 13.10
N LEU A 110 -3.86 -2.36 12.11
CA LEU A 110 -4.30 -2.18 10.73
C LEU A 110 -5.72 -2.71 10.48
N ILE A 111 -6.26 -3.56 11.37
CA ILE A 111 -7.60 -4.17 11.18
C ILE A 111 -8.67 -3.11 10.96
N GLU A 112 -8.81 -2.12 11.85
CA GLU A 112 -9.87 -1.11 11.73
C GLU A 112 -9.68 -0.19 10.50
N PRO A 113 -8.47 0.33 10.19
CA PRO A 113 -8.21 1.04 8.94
C PRO A 113 -8.52 0.23 7.68
N LEU A 114 -8.10 -1.04 7.63
CA LEU A 114 -8.35 -1.93 6.50
C LEU A 114 -9.85 -2.27 6.38
N ALA A 115 -10.53 -2.55 7.48
CA ALA A 115 -11.96 -2.87 7.49
C ALA A 115 -12.82 -1.78 6.85
N LYS A 116 -12.45 -0.50 6.98
CA LYS A 116 -13.14 0.62 6.32
C LYS A 116 -13.06 0.57 4.79
N LEU A 117 -12.03 -0.08 4.24
CA LEU A 117 -11.79 -0.21 2.81
C LEU A 117 -12.39 -1.49 2.21
N LEU A 118 -12.98 -2.38 3.02
CA LEU A 118 -13.78 -3.52 2.54
C LEU A 118 -15.01 -3.11 1.72
N THR A 119 -15.38 -1.82 1.76
CA THR A 119 -16.43 -1.21 0.95
C THR A 119 -15.91 -0.10 0.04
N ASP A 120 -14.59 -0.05 -0.23
CA ASP A 120 -14.08 0.92 -1.19
C ASP A 120 -14.75 0.70 -2.56
N LYS A 121 -15.02 1.79 -3.27
CA LYS A 121 -15.64 1.75 -4.59
C LYS A 121 -14.81 0.97 -5.61
N ALA A 122 -13.49 0.89 -5.41
CA ALA A 122 -12.59 0.21 -6.31
C ALA A 122 -12.38 -1.25 -5.86
N ALA A 123 -12.72 -2.21 -6.73
CA ALA A 123 -12.65 -3.64 -6.41
C ALA A 123 -11.22 -4.12 -6.13
N ASP A 124 -10.23 -3.54 -6.81
CA ASP A 124 -8.80 -3.80 -6.58
C ASP A 124 -8.31 -3.39 -5.19
N ILE A 125 -8.86 -2.33 -4.60
CA ILE A 125 -8.61 -1.95 -3.20
C ILE A 125 -9.26 -2.97 -2.28
N ARG A 126 -10.52 -3.37 -2.53
CA ARG A 126 -11.20 -4.39 -1.72
C ARG A 126 -10.42 -5.71 -1.74
N TYR A 127 -9.97 -6.14 -2.91
CA TYR A 127 -9.10 -7.29 -3.10
C TYR A 127 -7.82 -7.18 -2.25
N ALA A 128 -7.07 -6.07 -2.38
CA ALA A 128 -5.85 -5.82 -1.62
C ALA A 128 -6.07 -5.88 -0.10
N VAL A 129 -7.20 -5.32 0.35
CA VAL A 129 -7.59 -5.27 1.77
C VAL A 129 -7.90 -6.65 2.31
N ILE A 130 -8.60 -7.50 1.55
CA ILE A 130 -8.90 -8.88 1.95
C ILE A 130 -7.61 -9.68 2.12
N VAL A 131 -6.67 -9.57 1.17
CA VAL A 131 -5.34 -10.18 1.29
C VAL A 131 -4.62 -9.68 2.54
N ALA A 132 -4.54 -8.36 2.74
CA ALA A 132 -3.83 -7.79 3.89
C ALA A 132 -4.46 -8.17 5.24
N LEU A 133 -5.79 -8.27 5.30
CA LEU A 133 -6.49 -8.73 6.51
C LEU A 133 -6.21 -10.21 6.79
N ALA A 134 -6.14 -11.05 5.75
CA ALA A 134 -5.88 -12.48 5.89
C ALA A 134 -4.51 -12.79 6.52
N GLU A 135 -3.51 -11.92 6.28
CA GLU A 135 -2.18 -12.04 6.90
C GLU A 135 -2.17 -11.71 8.41
N ILE A 136 -3.25 -11.13 8.94
CA ILE A 136 -3.33 -10.73 10.35
C ILE A 136 -3.95 -11.87 11.17
N ASP A 137 -3.16 -12.45 12.08
CA ASP A 137 -3.61 -13.45 13.06
C ASP A 137 -4.51 -12.82 14.15
N ASP A 138 -5.77 -12.60 13.78
CA ASP A 138 -6.83 -12.13 14.65
C ASP A 138 -8.18 -12.70 14.23
N LYS A 139 -8.85 -13.41 15.16
CA LYS A 139 -10.17 -14.02 14.93
C LYS A 139 -11.25 -13.05 14.40
N ARG A 140 -11.10 -11.74 14.61
CA ARG A 140 -12.04 -10.73 14.09
C ARG A 140 -12.00 -10.63 12.57
N VAL A 141 -10.88 -11.00 11.93
CA VAL A 141 -10.70 -10.94 10.47
C VAL A 141 -11.76 -11.77 9.76
N LEU A 142 -12.03 -12.99 10.24
CA LEU A 142 -13.01 -13.88 9.63
C LEU A 142 -14.42 -13.25 9.61
N ASP A 143 -14.83 -12.63 10.72
CA ASP A 143 -16.14 -11.98 10.81
C ASP A 143 -16.23 -10.76 9.87
N LEU A 144 -15.14 -9.99 9.73
CA LEU A 144 -15.08 -8.85 8.82
C LEU A 144 -15.21 -9.29 7.36
N ILE A 145 -14.46 -10.31 6.95
CA ILE A 145 -14.49 -10.86 5.59
C ILE A 145 -15.87 -11.47 5.28
N LYS A 146 -16.46 -12.24 6.22
CA LYS A 146 -17.82 -12.77 6.09
C LYS A 146 -18.88 -11.69 5.91
N ASN A 147 -18.70 -10.53 6.56
CA ASN A 147 -19.62 -9.41 6.39
C ASN A 147 -19.41 -8.70 5.05
N ALA A 148 -18.15 -8.56 4.59
CA ALA A 148 -17.85 -8.00 3.27
C ALA A 148 -18.46 -8.85 2.13
N GLN A 149 -18.40 -10.17 2.23
CA GLN A 149 -18.98 -11.09 1.22
C GLN A 149 -20.46 -10.84 0.95
N LYS A 150 -21.26 -10.52 1.98
CA LYS A 150 -22.72 -10.37 1.89
C LYS A 150 -23.17 -9.23 0.98
N GLN A 151 -22.27 -8.29 0.70
CA GLN A 151 -22.52 -7.06 -0.05
C GLN A 151 -21.54 -6.92 -1.23
N GLU A 152 -20.73 -7.94 -1.50
CA GLU A 152 -19.82 -7.96 -2.62
C GLU A 152 -20.54 -8.39 -3.90
N GLU A 153 -20.25 -7.70 -5.00
CA GLU A 153 -20.84 -7.95 -6.32
C GLU A 153 -19.78 -8.30 -7.37
N ASP A 154 -18.51 -7.99 -7.08
CA ASP A 154 -17.39 -8.30 -7.96
C ASP A 154 -16.98 -9.77 -7.81
N THR A 155 -17.13 -10.53 -8.90
CA THR A 155 -16.87 -11.97 -8.93
C THR A 155 -15.45 -12.33 -8.49
N GLU A 156 -14.44 -11.56 -8.92
CA GLU A 156 -13.04 -11.84 -8.58
C GLU A 156 -12.80 -11.64 -7.08
N VAL A 157 -13.45 -10.64 -6.48
CA VAL A 157 -13.38 -10.40 -5.04
C VAL A 157 -14.12 -11.50 -4.26
N ILE A 158 -15.28 -11.98 -4.74
CA ILE A 158 -16.01 -13.10 -4.12
C ILE A 158 -15.16 -14.36 -4.11
N GLU A 159 -14.55 -14.73 -5.25
CA GLU A 159 -13.68 -15.90 -5.37
C GLU A 159 -12.49 -15.82 -4.39
N LEU A 160 -11.85 -14.64 -4.27
CA LEU A 160 -10.80 -14.40 -3.28
C LEU A 160 -11.31 -14.60 -1.84
N ILE A 161 -12.49 -14.04 -1.51
CA ILE A 161 -13.06 -14.17 -0.17
C ILE A 161 -13.28 -15.64 0.19
N GLU A 162 -13.82 -16.43 -0.74
CA GLU A 162 -14.07 -17.86 -0.52
C GLU A 162 -12.75 -18.64 -0.30
N GLU A 163 -11.71 -18.35 -1.09
CA GLU A 163 -10.37 -18.92 -0.91
C GLU A 163 -9.79 -18.57 0.47
N VAL A 164 -9.79 -17.28 0.83
CA VAL A 164 -9.24 -16.80 2.10
C VAL A 164 -10.00 -17.38 3.29
N MET A 165 -11.34 -17.43 3.23
CA MET A 165 -12.13 -18.03 4.29
C MET A 165 -11.84 -19.52 4.46
N GLY A 166 -11.66 -20.26 3.37
CA GLY A 166 -11.26 -21.67 3.42
C GLY A 166 -9.94 -21.89 4.15
N ASN A 167 -8.99 -20.96 4.03
CA ASN A 167 -7.70 -21.01 4.72
C ASN A 167 -7.80 -20.59 6.21
N LEU A 168 -8.70 -19.66 6.55
CA LEU A 168 -8.88 -19.16 7.92
C LEU A 168 -9.72 -20.07 8.83
N GLU A 169 -10.46 -21.02 8.26
CA GLU A 169 -11.33 -21.95 9.01
C GLU A 169 -10.63 -23.25 9.46
N ILE A 170 -9.33 -23.39 9.19
CA ILE A 170 -8.49 -24.56 9.51
C ILE A 170 -7.71 -24.32 10.81
#